data_AF-A0A6N6JCI9-F1
#
_entry.id   AF-A0A6N6JCI9-F1
#
_cell.length_a   1.000
_cell.length_b   1.000
_cell.length_c   1.000
_cell.angle_alpha   90.00
_cell.angle_beta   90.00
_cell.angle_gamma   90.00
#
_symmetry.space_group_name_H-M   'P 1'
#
loop_
_entity.id
_entity.type
_entity.pdbx_description
1 polymer ?
#
loop_
_entity_poly.entity_id
_entity_poly.type
_entity_poly.pdbx_seq_one_letter_code
_entity_poly.pdbx_strand_id
1 'polypeptide(L)'
;MGIDPILNTLANVSVPPLGAVNVRIGAPVEGPGGRWVPCASIVSDGVYLPCLYEIGPGRRQVCGTNVPSPSEDEALSRAIELAATASA
;
A
#
# COMPACT_ATOMS: atom_id res chain seq x y z
N MET A 1 11.62 -0.28 16.13
CA MET A 1 11.48 -1.56 15.42
C MET A 1 11.36 -1.17 13.95
N GLY A 2 12.35 -1.45 13.12
CA GLY A 2 12.38 -0.93 11.73
C GLY A 2 11.18 -1.44 10.92
N ILE A 3 10.75 -0.67 9.93
CA ILE A 3 9.67 -1.00 8.98
C ILE A 3 10.04 -2.16 8.03
N ASP A 4 11.29 -2.62 8.06
CA ASP A 4 11.85 -3.70 7.23
C ASP A 4 11.08 -5.03 7.23
N PRO A 5 10.56 -5.57 8.36
CA PRO A 5 9.83 -6.84 8.35
C PRO A 5 8.42 -6.69 7.74
N ILE A 6 7.80 -5.51 7.85
CA ILE A 6 6.50 -5.23 7.23
C ILE A 6 6.68 -5.10 5.72
N LEU A 7 7.70 -4.36 5.29
CA LEU A 7 8.09 -4.24 3.89
C LEU A 7 8.53 -5.57 3.27
N ASN A 8 9.20 -6.46 4.02
CA ASN A 8 9.56 -7.80 3.53
C ASN A 8 8.34 -8.71 3.31
N THR A 9 7.26 -8.49 4.07
CA THR A 9 6.00 -9.25 3.91
C THR A 9 5.17 -8.71 2.75
N LEU A 10 5.27 -7.41 2.47
CA LEU A 10 4.67 -6.72 1.33
C LEU A 10 5.68 -6.74 0.17
N ALA A 11 5.89 -7.93 -0.39
CA ALA A 11 6.92 -8.21 -1.38
C ALA A 11 7.10 -7.07 -2.39
N ASN A 12 8.33 -6.53 -2.40
CA ASN A 12 8.97 -5.69 -3.41
C ASN A 12 8.21 -5.62 -4.73
N VAL A 13 7.40 -4.57 -4.89
CA VAL A 13 7.13 -4.07 -6.23
C VAL A 13 7.24 -2.56 -6.19
N SER A 14 8.44 -2.08 -6.49
CA SER A 14 8.75 -0.69 -6.83
C SER A 14 8.01 -0.20 -8.08
N VAL A 15 7.19 -1.06 -8.69
CA VAL A 15 6.36 -0.82 -9.87
C VAL A 15 5.03 -1.55 -9.63
N PRO A 16 3.86 -0.92 -9.79
CA PRO A 16 2.61 -1.68 -9.76
C PRO A 16 2.68 -2.89 -10.70
N PRO A 17 2.02 -4.02 -10.39
CA PRO A 17 1.88 -5.12 -11.35
C PRO A 17 1.45 -4.57 -12.72
N LEU A 18 1.98 -5.09 -13.83
CA LEU A 18 1.66 -4.62 -15.18
C LEU A 18 0.13 -4.63 -15.37
N GLY A 19 -0.46 -3.46 -15.59
CA GLY A 19 -1.92 -3.27 -15.70
C GLY A 19 -2.63 -2.84 -14.41
N ALA A 20 -1.92 -2.71 -13.29
CA ALA A 20 -2.52 -2.28 -12.03
C ALA A 20 -2.77 -0.77 -11.99
N VAL A 21 -3.98 -0.39 -11.60
CA VAL A 21 -4.41 1.01 -11.52
C VAL A 21 -4.86 1.30 -10.10
N ASN A 22 -4.39 2.42 -9.52
CA ASN A 22 -4.95 2.90 -8.26
C ASN A 22 -6.41 3.30 -8.51
N VAL A 23 -7.35 2.53 -7.98
CA VAL A 23 -8.78 2.83 -8.09
C VAL A 23 -9.26 3.71 -6.94
N ARG A 24 -8.56 3.66 -5.80
CA ARG A 24 -8.93 4.43 -4.62
C ARG A 24 -7.71 4.87 -3.82
N ILE A 25 -7.70 6.12 -3.38
CA ILE A 25 -6.59 6.73 -2.65
C ILE A 25 -7.13 7.27 -1.32
N GLY A 26 -6.48 6.90 -0.22
CA GLY A 26 -6.83 7.34 1.12
C GLY A 26 -6.07 8.61 1.54
N ALA A 27 -6.37 9.08 2.74
CA ALA A 27 -5.67 10.22 3.32
C ALA A 27 -4.21 9.86 3.68
N PRO A 28 -3.24 10.77 3.47
CA PRO A 28 -1.87 10.56 3.91
C PRO A 28 -1.79 10.33 5.43
N VAL A 29 -0.99 9.37 5.85
CA VAL A 29 -0.66 9.07 7.24
C VAL A 29 0.79 9.47 7.46
N GLU A 30 1.06 10.26 8.50
CA GLU A 30 2.39 10.80 8.80
C GLU A 30 2.79 10.43 10.23
N GLY A 31 4.06 10.05 10.39
CA GLY A 31 4.65 9.78 11.69
C GLY A 31 6.17 9.63 11.62
N PRO A 32 6.83 9.20 12.71
CA PRO A 32 8.29 9.03 12.76
C PRO A 32 8.85 8.10 11.67
N GLY A 33 8.07 7.12 11.22
CA GLY A 33 8.39 6.20 10.13
C GLY A 33 8.20 6.79 8.72
N GLY A 34 7.86 8.07 8.60
CA GLY A 34 7.69 8.79 7.34
C GLY A 34 6.23 9.09 7.02
N ARG A 35 6.00 9.53 5.77
CA ARG A 35 4.67 9.90 5.26
C ARG A 35 4.24 8.91 4.19
N TRP A 36 3.11 8.26 4.42
CA TRP A 36 2.60 7.17 3.60
C TRP A 36 1.19 7.49 3.10
N VAL A 37 0.88 7.17 1.84
CA VAL A 37 -0.46 7.29 1.27
C VAL A 37 -1.02 5.89 1.02
N PRO A 38 -2.04 5.46 1.76
CA PRO A 38 -2.73 4.21 1.50
C PRO A 38 -3.59 4.30 0.25
N CYS A 39 -3.67 3.22 -0.50
CA CYS A 39 -4.47 3.13 -1.71
C CYS A 39 -4.88 1.69 -2.00
N ALA A 40 -5.93 1.54 -2.81
CA ALA A 40 -6.35 0.28 -3.39
C ALA A 40 -5.99 0.28 -4.88
N SER A 41 -5.32 -0.79 -5.32
CA SER A 41 -4.98 -0.99 -6.73
C SER A 41 -5.74 -2.18 -7.30
N ILE A 42 -6.43 -2.01 -8.43
CA ILE A 42 -7.01 -3.14 -9.16
C ILE A 42 -5.92 -3.85 -9.94
N VAL A 43 -5.84 -5.19 -9.87
CA VAL A 43 -4.85 -5.99 -10.62
C VAL A 43 -5.46 -6.91 -11.67
N SER A 44 -6.73 -7.25 -11.50
CA SER A 44 -7.57 -7.95 -12.46
C SER A 44 -9.02 -7.60 -12.15
N ASP A 45 -9.94 -7.92 -13.06
CA ASP A 45 -11.37 -7.58 -12.91
C ASP A 45 -11.92 -8.04 -11.55
N GLY A 46 -12.33 -7.08 -10.71
CA GLY A 46 -12.85 -7.31 -9.36
C GLY A 46 -11.82 -7.70 -8.28
N VAL A 47 -10.52 -7.64 -8.55
CA VAL A 47 -9.47 -7.98 -7.58
C VAL A 47 -8.63 -6.77 -7.22
N TYR A 48 -8.63 -6.42 -5.94
CA TYR A 48 -7.97 -5.24 -5.39
C TYR A 48 -6.84 -5.63 -4.44
N LEU A 49 -5.73 -4.91 -4.50
CA LEU A 49 -4.60 -5.03 -3.60
C LEU A 49 -4.49 -3.79 -2.70
N PRO A 50 -4.19 -3.97 -1.40
CA PRO A 50 -3.78 -2.87 -0.53
C PRO A 50 -2.38 -2.40 -0.92
N CYS A 51 -2.19 -1.11 -1.09
CA CYS A 51 -0.93 -0.50 -1.53
C CYS A 51 -0.61 0.75 -0.70
N LEU A 52 0.67 1.05 -0.55
CA LEU A 52 1.20 2.24 0.11
C LEU A 52 2.11 3.01 -0.85
N TYR A 53 2.03 4.33 -0.83
CA TYR A 53 2.99 5.21 -1.47
C TYR A 53 3.76 6.01 -0.42
N GLU A 54 5.08 5.89 -0.40
CA GLU A 54 5.95 6.74 0.39
C GLU A 54 6.02 8.15 -0.25
N ILE A 55 5.63 9.18 0.51
CA ILE A 55 5.88 10.58 0.15
C ILE A 55 7.23 10.97 0.72
N GLY A 56 8.26 10.95 -0.12
CA GLY A 56 9.62 11.33 0.25
C GLY A 56 10.59 11.28 -0.93
N PRO A 57 11.87 11.60 -0.73
CA PRO A 57 12.88 11.56 -1.79
C PRO A 57 13.06 10.16 -2.42
N GLY A 58 12.62 9.09 -1.74
CA GLY A 58 12.62 7.72 -2.25
C GLY A 58 11.44 7.32 -3.16
N ARG A 59 10.29 8.02 -3.06
CA ARG A 59 9.04 7.79 -3.83
C ARG A 59 8.74 6.31 -4.12
N ARG A 60 8.71 5.46 -3.09
CA ARG A 60 8.48 4.02 -3.26
C ARG A 60 7.00 3.70 -3.16
N GLN A 61 6.50 2.90 -4.09
CA GLN A 61 5.23 2.20 -3.92
C GLN A 61 5.49 0.82 -3.35
N VAL A 62 4.65 0.38 -2.42
CA VAL A 62 4.69 -0.95 -1.81
C VAL A 62 3.30 -1.56 -1.96
N CYS A 63 3.22 -2.74 -2.56
CA CYS A 63 1.95 -3.42 -2.79
C CYS A 63 1.88 -4.67 -1.93
N GLY A 64 0.81 -4.83 -1.16
CA GLY A 64 0.52 -6.05 -0.42
C GLY A 64 -0.03 -7.13 -1.35
N THR A 65 0.84 -7.78 -2.11
CA THR A 65 0.48 -8.83 -3.08
C THR A 65 -0.09 -10.09 -2.42
N ASN A 66 0.11 -10.27 -1.12
CA ASN A 66 -0.24 -11.50 -0.41
C ASN A 66 -1.69 -11.61 0.01
N VAL A 67 -2.48 -10.52 -0.01
CA VAL A 67 -3.90 -10.60 0.36
C VAL A 67 -4.78 -9.77 -0.57
N PRO A 68 -5.15 -10.32 -1.75
CA PRO A 68 -6.16 -9.71 -2.59
C PRO A 68 -7.51 -9.65 -1.90
N SER A 69 -8.28 -8.60 -2.20
CA SER A 69 -9.64 -8.39 -1.72
C SER A 69 -10.60 -8.24 -2.91
N PRO A 70 -11.86 -8.69 -2.78
CA PRO A 70 -12.91 -8.44 -3.77
C PRO A 70 -13.48 -7.01 -3.72
N SER A 71 -13.02 -6.15 -2.79
CA SER A 71 -13.54 -4.80 -2.60
C SER A 71 -12.43 -3.76 -2.50
N GLU A 72 -12.61 -2.65 -3.22
CA GLU A 72 -11.74 -1.48 -3.10
C GLU A 72 -11.75 -0.88 -1.68
N ASP A 73 -12.88 -0.94 -0.97
CA ASP A 73 -13.02 -0.42 0.40
C ASP A 73 -12.24 -1.26 1.42
N GLU A 74 -12.31 -2.59 1.27
CA GLU A 74 -11.58 -3.51 2.13
C GLU A 74 -10.06 -3.42 1.84
N ALA A 75 -9.67 -3.37 0.57
CA ALA A 75 -8.28 -3.13 0.19
C ALA A 75 -7.76 -1.80 0.75
N LEU A 76 -8.55 -0.73 0.68
CA LEU A 76 -8.16 0.57 1.25
C LEU A 76 -8.06 0.52 2.78
N SER A 77 -9.02 -0.10 3.46
CA SER A 77 -9.02 -0.19 4.93
C SER A 77 -7.77 -0.89 5.44
N ARG A 78 -7.36 -1.97 4.75
CA ARG A 78 -6.11 -2.67 5.06
C ARG A 78 -4.88 -1.84 4.74
N ALA A 79 -4.90 -1.09 3.63
CA ALA A 79 -3.83 -0.15 3.33
C ALA A 79 -3.70 0.93 4.42
N ILE A 80 -4.79 1.41 5.01
CA ILE A 80 -4.77 2.38 6.12
C ILE A 80 -4.10 1.77 7.36
N GLU A 81 -4.43 0.54 7.75
CA GLU A 81 -3.77 -0.15 8.87
C GLU A 81 -2.27 -0.33 8.63
N LEU A 82 -1.89 -0.68 7.39
CA LEU A 82 -0.49 -0.78 6.98
C LEU A 82 0.21 0.58 7.05
N ALA A 83 -0.43 1.65 6.58
CA ALA A 83 0.12 3.00 6.62
C ALA A 83 0.34 3.47 8.07
N ALA A 84 -0.63 3.23 8.96
CA ALA A 84 -0.51 3.52 10.38
C ALA A 84 0.70 2.81 10.99
N THR A 85 0.88 1.52 10.68
CA THR A 85 2.00 0.72 11.19
C THR A 85 3.35 1.16 10.61
N ALA A 86 3.40 1.51 9.32
CA ALA A 86 4.61 2.00 8.66
C ALA A 86 5.01 3.42 9.10
N SER A 87 4.04 4.23 9.53
CA SER A 87 4.27 5.60 10.00
C SER A 87 4.68 5.69 11.47
N ALA A 88 4.37 4.68 12.29
CA ALA A 88 4.67 4.63 13.72
C ALA A 88 6.17 4.47 14.01
#